data_AF-A0A2V5XXI4-F1
#
_entry.id   AF-A0A2V5XXI4-F1
#
_cell.length_a   1.000
_cell.length_b   1.000
_cell.length_c   1.000
_cell.angle_alpha   90.00
_cell.angle_beta   90.00
_cell.angle_gamma   90.00
#
_symmetry.space_group_name_H-M   'P 1'
#
loop_
_entity.id
_entity.type
_entity.pdbx_description
1 polymer ?
#
loop_
_entity_poly.entity_id
_entity_poly.type
_entity_poly.pdbx_seq_one_letter_code
_entity_poly.pdbx_strand_id
1 'polypeptide(L)'
;METTPLKIVILDLSASPHMDIQACGVVMNMADDIKAAGARLQIVEARSSVRDRLRAEGIEEHVSQVNRFTSVADAVEDFQKNRD
;
A
#
# COMPACT_ATOMS: atom_id res chain seq x y z
N MET A 1 4.26 -20.85 -19.62
CA MET A 1 4.42 -19.39 -19.46
C MET A 1 5.19 -19.18 -18.18
N GLU A 2 6.38 -18.60 -18.22
CA GLU A 2 7.05 -18.16 -16.99
C GLU A 2 6.23 -17.01 -16.40
N THR A 3 5.62 -17.24 -15.24
CA THR A 3 4.97 -16.20 -14.47
C THR A 3 6.05 -15.36 -13.83
N THR A 4 6.23 -14.12 -14.27
CA THR A 4 7.10 -13.17 -13.57
C THR A 4 6.56 -13.00 -12.15
N PRO A 5 7.36 -13.26 -11.10
CA PRO A 5 6.90 -13.14 -9.73
C PRO A 5 6.47 -11.70 -9.44
N LEU A 6 5.29 -11.56 -8.82
CA LEU A 6 4.78 -10.28 -8.35
C LEU A 6 5.74 -9.71 -7.30
N LYS A 7 6.21 -8.48 -7.50
CA LYS A 7 7.14 -7.82 -6.56
C LYS A 7 6.45 -6.73 -5.72
N ILE A 8 5.46 -6.05 -6.28
CA ILE A 8 4.79 -4.90 -5.64
C ILE A 8 3.33 -4.78 -6.10
N VAL A 9 2.45 -4.36 -5.18
CA VAL A 9 1.08 -3.92 -5.46
C VAL A 9 0.95 -2.47 -5.04
N ILE A 10 0.47 -1.62 -5.94
CA ILE A 10 0.21 -0.20 -5.67
C ILE A 10 -1.29 -0.03 -5.47
N LEU A 11 -1.69 0.42 -4.27
CA LEU A 11 -3.08 0.73 -3.93
C LEU A 11 -3.29 2.24 -3.95
N ASP A 12 -3.96 2.71 -4.99
CA ASP A 12 -4.41 4.09 -5.11
C ASP A 12 -5.69 4.32 -4.29
N LEU A 13 -5.63 5.26 -3.34
CA LEU A 13 -6.76 5.67 -2.50
C LEU A 13 -7.26 7.09 -2.81
N SER A 14 -6.89 7.68 -3.95
CA SER A 14 -7.33 9.01 -4.39
C SER A 14 -8.86 9.13 -4.45
N ALA A 15 -9.53 8.07 -4.91
CA ALA A 15 -10.99 7.95 -5.02
C ALA A 15 -11.68 7.44 -3.74
N SER A 16 -10.93 7.17 -2.67
CA SER A 16 -11.44 6.62 -1.41
C SER A 16 -11.29 7.64 -0.27
N PRO A 17 -12.12 8.71 -0.22
CA PRO A 17 -11.93 9.81 0.73
C PRO A 17 -12.22 9.47 2.19
N HIS A 18 -12.91 8.35 2.43
CA HIS A 18 -13.36 7.90 3.75
C HIS A 18 -13.10 6.40 3.90
N MET A 19 -12.59 6.01 5.06
CA MET A 19 -12.42 4.61 5.45
C MET A 19 -12.85 4.45 6.90
N ASP A 20 -13.62 3.41 7.16
CA ASP A 20 -13.97 3.00 8.52
C ASP A 20 -12.97 1.95 9.05
N ILE A 21 -13.18 1.51 10.29
CA ILE A 21 -12.33 0.52 10.96
C ILE A 21 -12.30 -0.80 10.18
N GLN A 22 -13.43 -1.21 9.62
CA GLN A 22 -13.52 -2.49 8.91
C GLN A 22 -12.75 -2.44 7.59
N ALA A 23 -12.87 -1.35 6.83
CA ALA A 23 -12.12 -1.12 5.61
C ALA A 23 -10.60 -1.09 5.88
N CYS A 24 -10.16 -0.46 6.98
CA CYS A 24 -8.76 -0.52 7.40
C CYS A 24 -8.31 -1.96 7.68
N GLY A 25 -9.14 -2.75 8.38
CA GLY A 25 -8.89 -4.17 8.63
C GLY A 25 -8.70 -4.97 7.34
N VAL A 26 -9.53 -4.74 6.32
CA VAL A 26 -9.37 -5.38 5.01
C VAL A 26 -8.06 -5.02 4.34
N VAL A 27 -7.64 -3.74 4.40
CA VAL A 27 -6.36 -3.30 3.82
C VAL A 27 -5.17 -3.93 4.54
N MET A 28 -5.23 -4.10 5.87
CA MET A 28 -4.18 -4.76 6.66
C MET A 28 -4.07 -6.24 6.30
N ASN A 29 -5.19 -6.97 6.24
CA ASN A 29 -5.19 -8.38 5.81
C ASN A 29 -4.65 -8.53 4.39
N MET A 30 -5.03 -7.62 3.47
CA MET A 30 -4.50 -7.63 2.11
C MET A 30 -2.99 -7.40 2.08
N ALA A 31 -2.45 -6.54 2.94
CA ALA A 31 -1.01 -6.31 3.05
C ALA A 31 -0.28 -7.58 3.52
N ASP A 32 -0.85 -8.31 4.48
CA ASP A 32 -0.30 -9.57 4.98
C ASP A 32 -0.32 -10.67 3.91
N ASP A 33 -1.43 -10.80 3.17
CA ASP A 33 -1.56 -11.77 2.08
C ASP A 33 -0.54 -11.50 0.96
N ILE A 34 -0.37 -10.23 0.57
CA ILE A 34 0.62 -9.80 -0.43
C ILE A 34 2.04 -10.09 0.06
N LYS A 35 2.33 -9.82 1.33
CA LYS A 35 3.61 -10.12 1.97
C LYS A 35 3.90 -11.61 2.00
N ALA A 36 2.91 -12.44 2.32
CA ALA A 36 3.02 -13.90 2.29
C ALA A 36 3.29 -14.43 0.87
N ALA A 37 2.80 -13.73 -0.16
CA ALA A 37 3.10 -14.03 -1.56
C ALA A 37 4.48 -13.54 -2.05
N GLY A 38 5.30 -12.94 -1.18
CA GLY A 38 6.64 -12.44 -1.51
C GLY A 38 6.65 -11.07 -2.20
N ALA A 39 5.53 -10.35 -2.17
CA ALA A 39 5.41 -9.00 -2.69
C ALA A 39 5.21 -7.98 -1.55
N ARG A 40 5.22 -6.68 -1.87
CA ARG A 40 4.89 -5.62 -0.90
C ARG A 40 3.70 -4.78 -1.35
N LEU A 41 2.87 -4.34 -0.40
CA LEU A 41 1.81 -3.36 -0.66
C LEU A 41 2.35 -1.93 -0.45
N GLN A 42 2.07 -1.05 -1.40
CA GLN A 42 2.36 0.38 -1.30
C GLN A 42 1.08 1.20 -1.49
N ILE A 43 0.70 1.95 -0.46
CA ILE A 43 -0.48 2.82 -0.48
C ILE A 43 -0.07 4.19 -1.03
N VAL A 44 -0.81 4.70 -2.01
CA VAL A 44 -0.55 5.99 -2.67
C VAL A 44 -1.79 6.88 -2.67
N GLU A 45 -1.57 8.19 -2.77
CA GLU A 45 -2.61 9.23 -2.93
C GLU A 45 -3.74 9.25 -1.86
N ALA A 46 -3.55 8.58 -0.73
CA ALA A 46 -4.50 8.59 0.38
C ALA A 46 -4.66 10.00 0.97
N ARG A 47 -5.90 10.45 1.14
CA ARG A 47 -6.22 11.72 1.82
C ARG A 47 -5.78 11.70 3.27
N SER A 48 -5.55 12.88 3.86
CA SER A 48 -5.04 13.01 5.23
C SER A 48 -5.86 12.23 6.26
N SER A 49 -7.18 12.35 6.23
CA SER A 49 -8.09 11.60 7.12
C SER A 49 -7.94 10.08 7.01
N VAL A 50 -7.71 9.58 5.79
CA VAL A 50 -7.55 8.14 5.53
C VAL A 50 -6.20 7.65 6.05
N ARG A 51 -5.13 8.44 5.88
CA ARG A 51 -3.81 8.11 6.45
C ARG A 51 -3.84 8.10 7.97
N ASP A 52 -4.46 9.10 8.57
CA ASP A 52 -4.57 9.19 10.03
C ASP A 52 -5.38 8.02 10.59
N ARG A 53 -6.44 7.62 9.88
CA ARG A 53 -7.22 6.43 10.23
C ARG A 53 -6.41 5.14 10.08
N LEU A 54 -5.77 4.91 8.94
CA LEU A 54 -4.92 3.72 8.73
C LEU A 54 -3.81 3.60 9.77
N ARG A 55 -3.18 4.72 10.15
CA ARG A 55 -2.17 4.76 11.22
C ARG A 55 -2.76 4.42 12.59
N ALA A 56 -3.93 4.97 12.91
CA ALA A 56 -4.61 4.66 14.16
C ALA A 56 -4.95 3.17 14.29
N GLU A 57 -5.20 2.49 13.16
CA GLU A 57 -5.47 1.05 13.13
C GLU A 57 -4.19 0.18 13.01
N GLY A 58 -2.99 0.76 12.92
CA GLY A 58 -1.72 0.01 12.96
C GLY A 58 -1.13 -0.42 11.60
N ILE A 59 -1.52 0.21 10.49
CA ILE A 59 -1.04 -0.18 9.14
C ILE A 59 0.49 -0.27 9.01
N GLU A 60 1.25 0.47 9.81
CA GLU A 60 2.72 0.52 9.77
C GLU A 60 3.38 -0.81 10.20
N GLU A 61 2.64 -1.70 10.85
CA GLU A 61 3.11 -3.06 11.17
C GLU A 61 3.02 -4.01 9.96
N HIS A 62 2.17 -3.67 8.98
CA HIS A 62 1.85 -4.51 7.82
C HIS A 62 2.55 -4.07 6.54
N VAL A 63 2.88 -2.78 6.39
CA VAL A 63 3.54 -2.24 5.20
C VAL A 63 4.95 -1.74 5.51
N SER A 64 5.87 -1.89 4.55
CA SER A 64 7.26 -1.49 4.74
C SER A 64 7.47 0.03 4.77
N GLN A 65 6.56 0.82 4.20
CA GLN A 65 6.57 2.30 4.24
C GLN A 65 5.16 2.90 4.12
N VAL A 66 4.82 3.85 5.00
CA VAL A 66 3.68 4.77 4.84
C VAL A 66 4.25 6.15 4.54
N ASN A 67 4.77 6.34 3.32
CA ASN A 67 5.41 7.60 2.96
C ASN A 67 4.37 8.72 2.76
N ARG A 68 4.79 9.97 2.95
CA ARG A 68 3.94 11.15 2.70
C ARG A 68 3.77 11.35 1.19
N PHE A 69 2.53 11.58 0.75
CA PHE A 69 2.13 11.96 -0.62
C PHE A 69 3.03 11.38 -1.72
N THR A 70 2.91 10.08 -1.95
CA THR A 70 3.48 9.42 -3.12
C THR A 70 2.37 9.26 -4.16
N SER A 71 2.59 9.70 -5.40
CA SER A 71 1.70 9.39 -6.52
C SER A 71 1.94 7.98 -7.04
N VAL A 72 1.03 7.47 -7.89
CA VAL A 72 1.28 6.21 -8.61
C VAL A 72 2.56 6.30 -9.45
N ALA A 73 2.80 7.44 -10.10
CA ALA A 73 3.98 7.65 -10.95
C ALA A 73 5.27 7.58 -10.12
N ASP A 74 5.31 8.25 -8.96
CA ASP A 74 6.45 8.21 -8.05
C ASP A 74 6.73 6.79 -7.54
N ALA A 75 5.67 6.04 -7.20
CA ALA A 75 5.80 4.66 -6.72
C ALA A 75 6.37 3.72 -7.80
N VAL A 76 5.94 3.89 -9.06
CA VAL A 76 6.47 3.13 -10.19
C VAL A 76 7.92 3.52 -10.47
N GLU A 77 8.23 4.81 -10.47
CA GLU A 77 9.59 5.30 -10.71
C GLU A 77 10.57 4.83 -9.62
N ASP A 78 10.18 4.93 -8.35
CA ASP A 78 10.96 4.42 -7.21
C ASP A 78 11.20 2.91 -7.32
N PHE A 79 10.17 2.14 -7.66
CA PHE A 79 10.32 0.71 -7.89
C PHE A 79 11.25 0.38 -9.07
N GLN A 80 11.20 1.16 -10.14
CA GLN A 80 12.09 0.98 -11.30
C GLN A 80 13.54 1.34 -11.01
N LYS A 81 13.78 2.36 -10.17
CA LYS A 81 15.12 2.78 -9.75
C LYS A 81 15.76 1.82 -8.77
N ASN A 82 14.96 1.24 -7.86
CA ASN A 82 15.41 0.33 -6.81
C ASN A 82 15.08 -1.14 -7.14
N ARG A 83 15.23 -1.56 -8.42
CA ARG A 83 15.02 -2.95 -8.84
C ARG A 83 16.14 -3.84 -8.29
N ASP A 84 15.98 -4.29 -7.07
CA ASP A 84 16.56 -5.55 -6.60
C ASP A 84 15.65 -6.72 -7.03
#